data_AF-S7PC22-F1
#
_entry.id   AF-S7PC22-F1
#
_cell.length_a   1.000
_cell.length_b   1.000
_cell.length_c   1.000
_cell.angle_alpha   90.00
_cell.angle_beta   90.00
_cell.angle_gamma   90.00
#
_symmetry.space_group_name_H-M   'P 1'
#
loop_
_entity.id
_entity.type
_entity.pdbx_description
1 polymer ?
#
loop_
_entity_poly.entity_id
_entity_poly.type
_entity_poly.pdbx_seq_one_letter_code
_entity_poly.pdbx_strand_id
1 'polypeptide(L)'
;MLQKARRKLIYEKAKHYYKEYRQMYRTGIRMARMARKAGNFYVPAEPKLAFVFRIRGINGVSPKVRKVLQLLCLCQIFNGTFVKLNKASINMLRIVEPYIAWGYPNPKSVSELIYKCGYDKINKK
;
A
#
# COMPACT_ATOMS: atom_id res chain seq x y z
N MET A 1 -16.30 -31.63 1.67
CA MET A 1 -14.90 -31.78 2.13
C MET A 1 -13.95 -30.65 1.69
N LEU A 2 -14.02 -30.18 0.44
CA LEU A 2 -13.11 -29.15 -0.12
C LEU A 2 -13.09 -27.80 0.64
N GLN A 3 -14.24 -27.28 1.09
CA GLN A 3 -14.28 -26.01 1.83
C GLN A 3 -13.56 -26.07 3.19
N LYS A 4 -13.67 -27.19 3.92
CA LYS A 4 -13.01 -27.39 5.22
C LYS A 4 -11.48 -27.43 5.05
N ALA A 5 -10.99 -28.15 4.04
CA ALA A 5 -9.58 -28.18 3.69
C ALA A 5 -9.07 -26.78 3.29
N ARG A 6 -9.83 -26.03 2.48
CA ARG A 6 -9.48 -24.66 2.10
C ARG A 6 -9.40 -23.71 3.30
N ARG A 7 -10.35 -23.79 4.25
CA ARG A 7 -10.29 -23.00 5.49
C ARG A 7 -9.05 -23.31 6.32
N LYS A 8 -8.71 -24.59 6.47
CA LYS A 8 -7.48 -25.01 7.18
C LYS A 8 -6.23 -24.42 6.51
N LEU A 9 -6.16 -24.48 5.18
CA LEU A 9 -5.05 -23.91 4.41
C LEU A 9 -4.96 -22.37 4.54
N ILE A 10 -6.09 -21.66 4.51
CA ILE A 10 -6.12 -20.19 4.72
C ILE A 10 -5.64 -19.85 6.14
N TYR A 11 -6.05 -20.62 7.14
CA TYR A 11 -5.61 -20.42 8.53
C TYR A 11 -4.10 -20.61 8.70
N GLU A 12 -3.52 -21.69 8.16
CA GLU A 12 -2.07 -21.90 8.21
C GLU A 12 -1.30 -20.78 7.50
N LYS A 13 -1.80 -20.29 6.36
CA LYS A 13 -1.20 -19.13 5.65
C LYS A 13 -1.26 -17.86 6.50
N ALA A 14 -2.41 -17.56 7.11
CA ALA A 14 -2.55 -16.39 7.97
C ALA A 14 -1.59 -16.44 9.17
N LYS A 15 -1.45 -17.62 9.79
CA LYS A 15 -0.50 -17.87 10.88
C LYS A 15 0.94 -17.64 10.44
N HIS A 16 1.32 -18.12 9.25
CA HIS A 16 2.64 -17.90 8.68
C HIS A 16 2.95 -16.41 8.50
N TYR A 17 2.06 -15.67 7.82
CA TYR A 17 2.26 -14.24 7.59
C TYR A 17 2.32 -13.44 8.89
N TYR A 18 1.49 -13.76 9.88
CA TYR A 18 1.56 -13.11 11.18
C TYR A 18 2.94 -13.29 11.86
N LYS A 19 3.49 -14.51 11.82
CA LYS A 19 4.82 -14.80 12.35
C LYS A 19 5.90 -14.01 11.61
N GLU A 20 5.83 -13.96 10.28
CA GLU A 20 6.76 -13.23 9.42
C GLU A 20 6.77 -11.73 9.74
N TYR A 21 5.61 -11.07 9.75
CA TYR A 21 5.50 -9.65 10.07
C TYR A 21 6.02 -9.32 11.47
N ARG A 22 5.71 -10.18 12.46
CA ARG A 22 6.19 -10.01 13.83
C ARG A 22 7.72 -10.13 13.92
N GLN A 23 8.30 -11.07 13.17
CA GLN A 23 9.74 -11.25 13.11
C GLN A 23 10.42 -10.06 12.44
N MET A 24 9.93 -9.61 11.28
CA MET A 24 10.45 -8.44 10.56
C MET A 24 10.47 -7.19 11.44
N TYR A 25 9.36 -6.90 12.12
CA TYR A 25 9.25 -5.75 13.02
C TYR A 25 10.27 -5.81 14.17
N ARG A 26 10.40 -6.98 14.82
CA ARG A 26 11.38 -7.19 15.90
C ARG A 26 12.82 -7.08 15.43
N THR A 27 13.12 -7.59 14.24
CA THR A 27 14.45 -7.50 13.64
C THR A 27 14.83 -6.05 13.36
N GLY A 28 13.92 -5.25 12.80
CA GLY A 28 14.16 -3.81 12.57
C GLY A 28 14.49 -3.06 13.86
N ILE A 29 13.71 -3.30 14.93
CA ILE A 29 13.97 -2.70 16.26
C ILE A 29 15.32 -3.15 16.82
N ARG A 30 15.64 -4.45 16.69
CA ARG A 30 16.91 -5.00 17.17
C ARG A 30 18.10 -4.34 16.48
N MET A 31 18.06 -4.25 15.16
CA MET A 31 19.12 -3.62 14.36
C MET A 31 19.29 -2.14 14.72
N ALA A 32 18.20 -1.39 14.85
CA ALA A 32 18.26 0.01 15.28
C ALA A 32 18.90 0.18 16.68
N ARG A 33 18.59 -0.73 17.63
CA ARG A 33 19.20 -0.72 18.97
C ARG A 33 20.68 -1.08 18.94
N MET A 34 21.07 -2.07 18.13
CA MET A 34 22.47 -2.47 17.96
C MET A 34 23.29 -1.33 17.35
N ALA A 35 22.77 -0.69 16.30
CA ALA A 35 23.42 0.46 15.67
C ALA A 35 23.61 1.60 16.69
N ARG A 36 22.55 1.97 17.43
CA ARG A 36 22.63 2.99 18.48
C ARG A 36 23.65 2.64 19.58
N LYS A 37 23.72 1.38 20.01
CA LYS A 37 24.71 0.92 21.00
C LYS A 37 26.14 1.03 20.48
N ALA A 38 26.35 0.78 19.19
CA ALA A 38 27.65 0.88 18.54
C ALA A 38 28.02 2.30 18.08
N GLY A 39 27.15 3.30 18.29
CA GLY A 39 27.35 4.66 17.76
C GLY A 39 27.15 4.78 16.25
N ASN A 40 26.58 3.76 15.60
CA ASN A 40 26.33 3.70 14.15
C ASN A 40 24.88 4.04 13.79
N PHE A 41 24.64 4.31 12.51
CA PHE A 41 23.30 4.59 11.96
C PHE A 41 22.66 3.34 11.34
N TYR A 42 21.36 3.16 11.55
CA TYR A 42 20.57 2.15 10.87
C TYR A 42 19.62 2.82 9.87
N VAL A 43 19.79 2.50 8.58
CA VAL A 43 18.92 2.99 7.50
C VAL A 43 17.90 1.89 7.18
N PRO A 44 16.58 2.14 7.35
CA PRO A 44 15.56 1.16 7.00
C PRO A 44 15.47 0.98 5.49
N ALA A 45 14.95 -0.17 5.06
CA ALA A 45 14.70 -0.44 3.64
C ALA A 45 13.68 0.55 3.06
N GLU A 46 13.89 0.94 1.80
CA GLU A 46 12.96 1.81 1.09
C GLU A 46 11.57 1.16 0.97
N PRO A 47 10.50 1.95 1.15
CA PRO A 47 9.13 1.46 1.03
C PRO A 47 8.82 1.09 -0.42
N LYS A 48 8.17 -0.06 -0.60
CA LYS A 48 7.84 -0.63 -1.92
C LYS A 48 6.39 -0.38 -2.36
N LEU A 49 5.54 0.10 -1.45
CA LEU A 49 4.11 0.27 -1.64
C LEU A 49 3.69 1.65 -1.14
N ALA A 50 2.90 2.37 -1.94
CA ALA A 50 2.21 3.57 -1.52
C ALA A 50 0.69 3.35 -1.61
N PHE A 51 -0.04 4.00 -0.71
CA PHE A 51 -1.47 4.21 -0.87
C PHE A 51 -1.68 5.63 -1.39
N VAL A 52 -2.46 5.76 -2.45
CA VAL A 52 -2.72 7.01 -3.15
C VAL A 52 -4.21 7.29 -3.06
N PHE A 53 -4.57 8.50 -2.67
CA PHE A 53 -5.93 8.93 -2.42
C PHE A 53 -6.22 10.22 -3.17
N ARG A 54 -7.34 10.29 -3.90
CA ARG A 54 -7.70 11.51 -4.65
C ARG A 54 -8.39 12.54 -3.77
N ILE A 55 -7.79 13.72 -3.64
CA ILE A 55 -8.31 14.81 -2.79
C ILE A 55 -9.06 15.90 -3.56
N ARG A 56 -8.77 16.07 -4.86
CA ARG A 56 -9.41 17.10 -5.71
C ARG A 56 -10.44 16.50 -6.66
N GLY A 57 -11.45 17.31 -7.01
CA GLY A 57 -12.52 16.96 -7.96
C GLY A 57 -12.05 16.80 -9.42
N ILE A 58 -13.01 16.65 -10.34
CA ILE A 58 -12.77 16.30 -11.76
C ILE A 58 -12.66 17.53 -12.67
N ASN A 59 -13.19 18.67 -12.23
CA ASN A 59 -13.29 19.88 -13.05
C ASN A 59 -11.95 20.60 -13.17
N GLY A 60 -11.67 21.17 -14.35
CA GLY A 60 -10.46 21.98 -14.59
C GLY A 60 -9.13 21.21 -14.58
N VAL A 61 -9.16 19.88 -14.71
CA VAL A 61 -7.94 19.06 -14.73
C VAL A 61 -7.35 19.02 -16.14
N SER A 62 -6.05 19.32 -16.27
CA SER A 62 -5.36 19.28 -17.56
C SER A 62 -5.39 17.87 -18.19
N PRO A 63 -5.39 17.73 -19.53
CA PRO A 63 -5.48 16.42 -20.18
C PRO A 63 -4.39 15.43 -19.74
N LYS A 64 -3.16 15.92 -19.52
CA LYS A 64 -2.02 15.13 -19.05
C LYS A 64 -2.26 14.56 -17.65
N VAL A 65 -2.65 15.42 -16.70
CA VAL A 65 -2.96 15.01 -15.32
C VAL A 65 -4.14 14.06 -15.29
N ARG A 66 -5.21 14.37 -16.05
CA ARG A 66 -6.40 13.52 -16.16
C ARG A 66 -6.04 12.11 -16.63
N LYS A 67 -5.15 11.98 -17.62
CA LYS A 67 -4.72 10.67 -18.11
C LYS A 67 -3.91 9.90 -17.07
N VAL A 68 -3.04 10.57 -16.32
CA VAL A 68 -2.26 9.92 -15.24
C VAL A 68 -3.18 9.45 -14.11
N LEU A 69 -4.17 10.25 -13.70
CA LEU A 69 -5.16 9.84 -12.70
C LEU A 69 -5.99 8.63 -13.15
N GLN A 70 -6.36 8.57 -14.45
CA GLN A 70 -7.03 7.40 -15.03
C GLN A 70 -6.14 6.14 -14.99
N LEU A 71 -4.85 6.27 -15.29
CA LEU A 71 -3.91 5.14 -15.22
C LEU A 71 -3.73 4.64 -13.78
N LEU A 72 -3.85 5.51 -12.79
CA LEU A 72 -3.85 5.15 -11.36
C LEU A 72 -5.22 4.66 -10.85
N CYS A 73 -6.22 4.56 -11.73
CA CYS A 73 -7.62 4.23 -11.41
C CYS A 73 -8.31 5.20 -10.43
N LEU A 74 -7.81 6.44 -10.34
CA LEU A 74 -8.35 7.50 -9.46
C LEU A 74 -9.35 8.37 -10.21
N CYS A 75 -10.43 7.78 -10.73
CA CYS A 75 -11.42 8.47 -11.56
C CYS A 75 -12.36 9.39 -10.76
N GLN A 76 -12.71 9.02 -9.52
CA GLN A 76 -13.60 9.77 -8.64
C GLN A 76 -12.84 10.36 -7.44
N ILE A 77 -13.39 11.40 -6.83
CA ILE A 77 -12.89 11.95 -5.58
C ILE A 77 -12.98 10.89 -4.48
N PHE A 78 -12.04 10.90 -3.54
CA PHE A 78 -11.96 9.94 -2.43
C PHE A 78 -11.76 8.47 -2.85
N ASN A 79 -11.44 8.21 -4.11
CA ASN A 79 -10.93 6.90 -4.50
C ASN A 79 -9.50 6.73 -3.97
N GLY A 80 -9.20 5.52 -3.55
CA GLY A 80 -7.89 5.11 -3.07
C GLY A 80 -7.38 3.90 -3.84
N THR A 81 -6.10 3.91 -4.21
CA THR A 81 -5.44 2.77 -4.87
C THR A 81 -4.07 2.49 -4.26
N PHE A 82 -3.71 1.20 -4.21
CA PHE A 82 -2.37 0.77 -3.84
C PHE A 82 -1.49 0.77 -5.08
N VAL A 83 -0.34 1.44 -5.01
CA VAL A 83 0.61 1.57 -6.12
C VAL A 83 1.96 1.04 -5.68
N LYS A 84 2.50 0.09 -6.45
CA LYS A 84 3.88 -0.39 -6.27
C LYS A 84 4.83 0.74 -6.66
N LEU A 85 5.76 1.06 -5.78
CA LEU A 85 6.73 2.13 -5.99
C LEU A 85 7.86 1.66 -6.90
N ASN A 86 7.99 2.33 -8.03
CA ASN A 86 9.11 2.27 -8.95
C ASN A 86 9.42 3.69 -9.46
N LYS A 87 10.53 3.87 -10.19
CA LYS A 87 10.93 5.20 -10.69
C LYS A 87 9.84 5.86 -11.56
N ALA A 88 9.14 5.07 -12.37
CA ALA A 88 8.07 5.56 -13.24
C ALA A 88 6.83 5.99 -12.46
N SER A 89 6.40 5.21 -11.47
CA SER A 89 5.23 5.50 -10.64
C SER A 89 5.47 6.73 -9.78
N ILE A 90 6.68 6.90 -9.24
CA ILE A 90 7.05 8.10 -8.49
C ILE A 90 6.96 9.34 -9.40
N ASN A 91 7.44 9.25 -10.63
CA ASN A 91 7.30 10.35 -11.60
C ASN A 91 5.83 10.63 -11.96
N MET A 92 4.99 9.60 -12.09
CA MET A 92 3.55 9.77 -12.27
C MET A 92 2.91 10.47 -11.07
N LEU A 93 3.25 10.05 -9.85
CA LEU A 93 2.73 10.65 -8.61
C LEU A 93 3.12 12.12 -8.49
N ARG A 94 4.36 12.48 -8.84
CA ARG A 94 4.84 13.87 -8.89
C ARG A 94 4.02 14.74 -9.86
N ILE A 95 3.63 14.21 -11.01
CA ILE A 95 2.82 14.96 -11.99
C ILE A 95 1.43 15.29 -11.43
N VAL A 96 0.83 14.37 -10.66
CA VAL A 96 -0.54 14.51 -10.15
C VAL A 96 -0.61 14.97 -8.69
N GLU A 97 0.54 15.27 -8.07
CA GLU A 97 0.68 15.60 -6.65
C GLU A 97 -0.33 16.64 -6.12
N PRO A 98 -0.68 17.71 -6.85
CA PRO A 98 -1.68 18.68 -6.37
C PRO A 98 -3.11 18.11 -6.24
N TYR A 99 -3.39 16.96 -6.86
CA TYR A 99 -4.72 16.33 -6.91
C TYR A 99 -4.84 15.11 -6.02
N ILE A 100 -3.73 14.61 -5.48
CA ILE A 100 -3.66 13.38 -4.68
C ILE A 100 -2.99 13.64 -3.33
N ALA A 101 -3.37 12.88 -2.32
CA ALA A 101 -2.57 12.65 -1.13
C ALA A 101 -2.04 11.22 -1.20
N TRP A 102 -0.77 11.00 -0.91
CA TRP A 102 -0.20 9.66 -0.93
C TRP A 102 0.87 9.48 0.14
N GLY A 103 1.07 8.22 0.54
CA GLY A 103 2.05 7.88 1.56
C GLY A 103 2.20 6.38 1.73
N TYR A 104 3.04 5.97 2.68
CA TYR A 104 3.32 4.56 2.93
C TYR A 104 2.31 4.01 3.96
N PRO A 105 1.46 3.03 3.59
CA PRO A 105 0.45 2.53 4.50
C PRO A 105 1.08 1.61 5.55
N ASN A 106 0.51 1.62 6.76
CA ASN A 106 0.88 0.66 7.80
C ASN A 106 0.07 -0.66 7.62
N PRO A 107 0.57 -1.82 8.10
CA PRO A 107 -0.13 -3.11 7.93
C PRO A 107 -1.56 -3.13 8.49
N LYS A 108 -1.81 -2.39 9.58
CA LYS A 108 -3.15 -2.28 10.18
C LYS A 108 -4.12 -1.53 9.26
N SER A 109 -3.71 -0.38 8.72
CA SER A 109 -4.48 0.41 7.76
C SER A 109 -4.71 -0.34 6.46
N VAL A 110 -3.74 -1.11 5.96
CA VAL A 110 -3.96 -1.99 4.80
C VAL A 110 -5.06 -3.02 5.11
N SER A 111 -4.97 -3.69 6.27
CA SER A 111 -5.98 -4.66 6.70
C SER A 111 -7.35 -4.01 6.82
N GLU A 112 -7.47 -2.90 7.54
CA GLU A 112 -8.73 -2.19 7.74
C GLU A 112 -9.34 -1.72 6.41
N LEU A 113 -8.53 -1.18 5.49
CA LEU A 113 -9.00 -0.77 4.17
C LEU A 113 -9.54 -1.95 3.37
N ILE A 114 -8.84 -3.08 3.33
CA ILE A 114 -9.28 -4.26 2.60
C ILE A 114 -10.56 -4.83 3.21
N TYR A 115 -10.64 -4.95 4.54
CA TYR A 115 -11.81 -5.54 5.19
C TYR A 115 -13.05 -4.63 5.19
N LYS A 116 -12.89 -3.31 5.27
CA LYS A 116 -14.01 -2.37 5.35
C LYS A 116 -14.42 -1.75 4.02
N CYS A 117 -13.45 -1.49 3.14
CA CYS A 117 -13.65 -0.72 1.91
C CYS A 117 -13.16 -1.49 0.65
N GLY A 118 -12.70 -2.73 0.80
CA GLY A 118 -12.23 -3.54 -0.32
C GLY A 118 -13.39 -4.03 -1.16
N TYR A 119 -13.38 -3.67 -2.43
CA TYR A 119 -14.28 -4.21 -3.44
C TYR A 119 -13.47 -5.01 -4.45
N ASP A 120 -14.02 -6.14 -4.90
CA ASP A 120 -13.43 -6.95 -5.96
C ASP A 120 -14.29 -6.84 -7.22
N LYS A 121 -13.65 -6.90 -8.39
CA LYS A 121 -14.32 -6.80 -9.69
C LYS A 121 -14.58 -8.20 -10.23
N ILE A 122 -15.79 -8.70 -10.08
CA ILE A 122 -16.19 -10.06 -10.46
C ILE A 122 -17.06 -10.00 -11.72
N ASN A 123 -16.66 -10.69 -12.78
CA ASN A 123 -17.41 -10.72 -14.06
C ASN A 123 -17.68 -9.32 -14.65
N LYS A 124 -16.67 -8.44 -14.58
CA LYS A 124 -16.76 -7.02 -14.97
C LYS A 124 -17.74 -6.17 -14.15
N LYS A 125 -18.32 -6.71 -13.08
CA LYS A 125 -19.15 -6.00 -12.11
C LYS A 125 -18.37 -5.68 -10.85
#